data_AF-A0A9D4PQG4-F1
#
_entry.id   AF-A0A9D4PQG4-F1
#
_cell.length_a   1.000
_cell.length_b   1.000
_cell.length_c   1.000
_cell.angle_alpha   90.00
_cell.angle_beta   90.00
_cell.angle_gamma   90.00
#
_symmetry.space_group_name_H-M   'P 1'
#
loop_
_entity.id
_entity.type
_entity.pdbx_description
1 polymer ?
#
loop_
_entity_poly.entity_id
_entity_poly.type
_entity_poly.pdbx_seq_one_letter_code
_entity_poly.pdbx_strand_id
1 'polypeptide(L)'
;MNFTALLTDFLITSLFLLGASKYRARLRPFYIIGHMANTVGDVDSFLEDGANAVEVDIEFAVNGTVVGTHHDTFPCECFRVCGKRTEIKNFLKHIRNITGKLQEKYLMNVMLSIGYVDDKDVLKGAICYLKKNKYYHLLRYVGKP
;
A
#
# COMPACT_ATOMS: atom_id res chain seq x y z
N MET A 1 -12.60 41.51 47.99
CA MET A 1 -12.23 40.67 46.83
C MET A 1 -13.19 40.99 45.70
N ASN A 2 -12.69 41.44 44.54
CA ASN A 2 -13.53 41.95 43.45
C ASN A 2 -13.97 40.80 42.55
N PHE A 3 -15.20 40.30 42.76
CA PHE A 3 -15.77 39.14 42.05
C PHE A 3 -15.78 39.30 40.52
N THR A 4 -15.83 40.55 40.04
CA THR A 4 -15.80 40.88 38.61
C THR A 4 -14.46 40.55 37.95
N ALA A 5 -13.34 40.71 38.65
CA ALA A 5 -12.00 40.42 38.11
C ALA A 5 -11.75 38.90 37.93
N LEU A 6 -12.27 38.08 38.85
CA LEU A 6 -12.16 36.61 38.78
C LEU A 6 -12.97 36.02 37.61
N LEU A 7 -14.14 36.60 37.32
CA LEU A 7 -14.99 36.18 36.20
C LEU A 7 -14.38 36.54 34.85
N THR A 8 -13.75 37.72 34.73
CA THR A 8 -13.06 38.13 33.50
C THR A 8 -11.83 37.27 33.21
N ASP A 9 -11.04 36.94 34.23
CA ASP A 9 -9.85 36.09 34.05
C ASP A 9 -10.23 34.64 33.67
N PHE A 10 -11.32 34.11 34.23
CA PHE A 10 -11.81 32.77 33.89
C PHE A 10 -12.36 32.69 32.45
N LEU A 11 -13.08 33.73 32.00
CA LEU A 11 -13.60 33.77 30.64
C LEU A 11 -12.48 33.91 29.60
N ILE A 12 -11.48 34.77 29.86
CA ILE A 12 -10.34 34.98 28.96
C ILE A 12 -9.51 33.69 28.84
N THR A 13 -9.20 33.03 29.96
CA THR A 13 -8.46 31.75 29.95
C THR A 13 -9.21 30.64 29.22
N SER A 14 -10.54 30.55 29.37
CA SER A 14 -11.36 29.59 28.61
C SER A 14 -11.32 29.84 27.10
N LEU A 15 -11.32 31.11 26.68
CA LEU A 15 -11.30 31.51 25.26
C LEU A 15 -9.95 31.19 24.59
N PHE A 16 -8.84 31.31 25.32
CA PHE A 16 -7.52 30.91 24.85
C PHE A 16 -7.38 29.38 24.70
N LEU A 17 -7.98 28.60 25.60
CA LEU A 17 -7.97 27.12 25.50
C LEU A 17 -8.86 26.60 24.35
N LEU A 18 -9.97 27.29 24.06
CA LEU A 18 -10.84 26.98 22.91
C LEU A 18 -10.21 27.36 21.56
N GLY A 19 -9.36 28.39 21.53
CA GLY A 19 -8.67 28.87 20.31
C GLY A 19 -7.50 27.99 19.84
N ALA A 20 -6.91 27.19 20.73
CA ALA A 20 -5.72 26.38 20.41
C ALA A 20 -6.01 25.07 19.64
N SER A 21 -7.28 24.76 19.35
CA SER A 21 -7.69 23.40 18.92
C SER A 21 -7.70 23.14 17.39
N LYS A 22 -7.37 24.09 16.51
CA LYS A 22 -7.68 23.95 15.06
C LYS A 22 -6.54 24.05 14.05
N TYR A 23 -5.31 23.66 14.41
CA TYR A 23 -4.25 23.40 13.43
C TYR A 23 -3.65 22.01 13.63
N ARG A 24 -4.41 20.98 13.24
CA ARG A 24 -3.85 19.64 13.04
C ARG A 24 -3.09 19.68 11.71
N ALA A 25 -1.76 19.80 11.75
CA ALA A 25 -0.94 19.75 10.56
C ALA A 25 -1.31 18.48 9.76
N ARG A 26 -1.64 18.64 8.48
CA ARG A 26 -1.86 17.48 7.58
C ARG A 26 -0.51 16.80 7.39
N LEU A 27 -0.28 15.72 8.14
CA LEU A 27 0.93 14.92 8.00
C LEU A 27 0.96 14.25 6.63
N ARG A 28 2.15 14.17 6.03
CA ARG A 28 2.34 13.43 4.78
C ARG A 28 2.12 11.93 5.08
N PRO A 29 1.22 11.24 4.36
CA PRO A 29 1.10 9.79 4.50
C PRO A 29 2.36 9.11 3.94
N PHE A 30 2.76 8.00 4.56
CA PHE A 30 3.88 7.18 4.10
C PHE A 30 3.41 5.75 3.85
N TYR A 31 3.98 5.12 2.82
CA TYR A 31 3.83 3.69 2.55
C TYR A 31 5.08 2.96 3.03
N ILE A 32 4.88 1.97 3.89
CA ILE A 32 5.89 1.03 4.35
C ILE A 32 5.61 -0.26 3.61
N ILE A 33 6.44 -0.55 2.61
CA ILE A 33 6.22 -1.61 1.64
C ILE A 33 7.11 -2.81 1.99
N GLY A 34 6.51 -3.93 2.40
CA GLY A 34 7.22 -5.19 2.55
C GLY A 34 7.65 -5.72 1.19
N HIS A 35 8.96 -5.76 0.95
CA HIS A 35 9.55 -6.18 -0.33
C HIS A 35 9.54 -7.71 -0.48
N MET A 36 9.34 -8.22 -1.69
CA MET A 36 9.44 -9.62 -2.12
C MET A 36 8.49 -10.57 -1.35
N ALA A 37 7.26 -10.13 -1.10
CA ALA A 37 6.23 -10.84 -0.34
C ALA A 37 5.53 -11.94 -1.19
N ASN A 38 6.32 -12.87 -1.72
CA ASN A 38 5.87 -13.90 -2.68
C ASN A 38 5.16 -15.10 -2.03
N THR A 39 4.96 -15.09 -0.72
CA THR A 39 4.09 -16.05 -0.04
C THR A 39 3.05 -15.38 0.81
N VAL A 40 1.93 -16.08 1.01
CA VAL A 40 0.88 -15.63 1.93
C VAL A 40 1.42 -15.43 3.35
N GLY A 41 2.38 -16.26 3.78
CA GLY A 41 3.07 -16.11 5.06
C GLY A 41 3.98 -14.89 5.12
N ASP A 42 4.68 -14.56 4.02
CA ASP A 42 5.50 -13.34 3.95
C ASP A 42 4.61 -12.09 4.01
N VAL A 43 3.46 -12.10 3.31
CA VAL A 43 2.45 -11.03 3.40
C VAL A 43 2.00 -10.84 4.84
N ASP A 44 1.59 -11.91 5.52
CA ASP A 44 1.12 -11.84 6.90
C ASP A 44 2.23 -11.32 7.84
N SER A 45 3.46 -11.83 7.70
CA SER A 45 4.62 -11.39 8.49
C SER A 45 4.90 -9.89 8.31
N PHE A 46 4.94 -9.38 7.07
CA PHE A 46 5.21 -7.96 6.83
C PHE A 46 4.12 -7.07 7.44
N LEU A 47 2.85 -7.47 7.34
CA LEU A 47 1.75 -6.73 7.93
C LEU A 47 1.78 -6.77 9.47
N GLU A 48 2.15 -7.91 10.06
CA GLU A 48 2.36 -8.05 11.51
C GLU A 48 3.52 -7.17 12.01
N ASP A 49 4.58 -7.03 11.20
CA ASP A 49 5.74 -6.16 11.47
C ASP A 49 5.47 -4.66 11.23
N GLY A 50 4.27 -4.29 10.77
CA GLY A 50 3.82 -2.91 10.64
C GLY A 50 3.89 -2.31 9.24
N ALA A 51 4.14 -3.13 8.21
CA ALA A 51 3.95 -2.70 6.84
C ALA A 51 2.47 -2.34 6.58
N ASN A 52 2.25 -1.32 5.76
CA ASN A 52 0.91 -0.95 5.29
C ASN A 52 0.72 -1.22 3.79
N ALA A 53 1.74 -1.81 3.18
CA ALA A 53 1.75 -2.26 1.81
C ALA A 53 2.72 -3.42 1.64
N VAL A 54 2.54 -4.20 0.58
CA VAL A 54 3.46 -5.27 0.18
C VAL A 54 3.74 -5.15 -1.30
N GLU A 55 4.96 -5.54 -1.68
CA GLU A 55 5.41 -5.72 -3.04
C GLU A 55 5.56 -7.22 -3.32
N VAL A 56 5.19 -7.64 -4.53
CA VAL A 56 5.06 -9.05 -4.91
C VAL A 56 5.50 -9.19 -6.37
N ASP A 57 6.35 -10.18 -6.64
CA ASP A 57 6.79 -10.54 -7.97
C ASP A 57 5.78 -11.48 -8.64
N ILE A 58 5.37 -11.16 -9.87
CA ILE A 58 4.46 -12.02 -10.64
C ILE A 58 5.23 -12.90 -11.62
N GLU A 59 5.01 -14.19 -11.51
CA GLU A 59 5.57 -15.19 -12.41
C GLU A 59 4.68 -15.37 -13.65
N PHE A 60 5.27 -15.22 -14.83
CA PHE A 60 4.62 -15.49 -16.11
C PHE A 60 5.21 -16.74 -16.76
N ALA A 61 4.34 -17.60 -17.30
CA ALA A 61 4.74 -18.63 -18.25
C ALA A 61 5.22 -17.99 -19.57
N VAL A 62 5.94 -18.76 -20.38
CA VAL A 62 6.45 -18.32 -21.71
C VAL A 62 5.34 -17.77 -22.62
N ASN A 63 4.11 -18.25 -22.46
CA ASN A 63 2.95 -17.78 -23.23
C ASN A 63 2.26 -16.53 -22.64
N GLY A 64 2.82 -15.91 -21.61
CA GLY A 64 2.28 -14.73 -20.94
C GLY A 64 1.16 -15.01 -19.94
N THR A 65 0.88 -16.28 -19.62
CA THR A 65 -0.09 -16.63 -18.58
C THR A 65 0.52 -16.39 -17.20
N VAL A 66 -0.21 -15.74 -16.30
CA VAL A 66 0.21 -15.61 -14.89
C VAL A 66 0.12 -16.97 -14.21
N VAL A 67 1.23 -17.44 -13.64
CA VAL A 67 1.34 -18.75 -12.96
C VAL A 67 1.25 -18.57 -11.45
N GLY A 68 1.94 -17.57 -10.93
CA GLY A 68 2.14 -17.46 -9.50
C GLY A 68 2.83 -16.18 -9.10
N THR A 69 3.30 -16.21 -7.87
CA THR A 69 4.17 -15.20 -7.28
C THR A 69 5.51 -15.85 -7.05
N HIS A 70 6.57 -15.29 -7.61
CA HIS A 70 7.91 -15.87 -7.53
C HIS A 70 8.93 -14.82 -7.90
N HIS A 71 9.92 -14.66 -7.03
CA HIS A 71 11.19 -14.04 -7.39
C HIS A 71 12.16 -15.15 -7.77
N ASP A 72 13.01 -14.88 -8.76
CA ASP A 72 14.09 -15.78 -9.15
C ASP A 72 14.87 -16.31 -7.95
N THR A 73 15.34 -17.55 -8.08
CA THR A 73 16.11 -18.22 -7.02
C THR A 73 17.43 -17.50 -6.74
N PHE A 74 17.97 -16.80 -7.75
CA PHE A 74 19.15 -15.94 -7.68
C PHE A 74 19.26 -15.08 -8.96
N PRO A 75 19.75 -13.82 -8.91
CA PRO A 75 20.18 -13.05 -7.74
C PRO A 75 18.99 -12.44 -6.99
N CYS A 76 19.09 -12.36 -5.67
CA CYS A 76 18.12 -11.67 -4.83
C CYS A 76 18.86 -10.84 -3.78
N GLU A 77 18.13 -10.00 -3.04
CA GLU A 77 18.74 -9.22 -1.96
C GLU A 77 19.48 -10.13 -0.96
N CYS A 78 20.65 -9.65 -0.51
CA CYS A 78 21.51 -10.39 0.40
C CYS A 78 20.75 -10.87 1.64
N PHE A 79 20.98 -12.12 2.04
CA PHE A 79 20.44 -12.75 3.26
C PHE A 79 18.92 -13.02 3.27
N ARG A 80 18.22 -12.91 2.13
CA ARG A 80 16.85 -13.43 2.02
C ARG A 80 16.81 -14.89 1.56
N VAL A 81 15.76 -15.60 1.97
CA VAL A 81 15.42 -16.90 1.39
C VAL A 81 14.64 -16.66 0.10
N CYS A 82 15.27 -16.94 -1.03
CA CYS A 82 14.76 -16.68 -2.37
C CYS A 82 14.18 -17.94 -3.00
N GLY A 83 13.42 -17.77 -4.08
CA GLY A 83 12.76 -18.88 -4.75
C GLY A 83 11.46 -19.37 -4.09
N LYS A 84 10.96 -18.66 -3.06
CA LYS A 84 9.62 -18.92 -2.53
C LYS A 84 8.55 -18.67 -3.61
N ARG A 85 7.44 -19.42 -3.54
CA ARG A 85 6.37 -19.33 -4.55
C ARG A 85 4.98 -19.57 -3.96
N THR A 86 3.99 -18.85 -4.49
CA THR A 86 2.56 -19.17 -4.31
C THR A 86 1.83 -19.18 -5.65
N GLU A 87 0.94 -20.16 -5.86
CA GLU A 87 0.01 -20.18 -7.01
C GLU A 87 -0.84 -18.90 -7.01
N ILE A 88 -1.01 -18.26 -8.17
CA ILE A 88 -1.67 -16.95 -8.27
C ILE A 88 -3.08 -16.95 -7.68
N LYS A 89 -3.84 -18.04 -7.89
CA LYS A 89 -5.20 -18.17 -7.36
C LYS A 89 -5.23 -18.15 -5.83
N ASN A 90 -4.29 -18.85 -5.19
CA ASN A 90 -4.20 -18.91 -3.73
C ASN A 90 -3.75 -17.57 -3.18
N PHE A 91 -2.78 -16.93 -3.84
CA PHE A 91 -2.30 -15.59 -3.47
C PHE A 91 -3.43 -14.55 -3.53
N LEU A 92 -4.12 -14.43 -4.67
CA LEU A 92 -5.21 -13.46 -4.83
C LEU A 92 -6.40 -13.75 -3.91
N LYS A 93 -6.69 -15.03 -3.62
CA LYS A 93 -7.71 -15.42 -2.64
C LYS A 93 -7.33 -14.95 -1.23
N HIS A 94 -6.05 -15.09 -0.85
CA HIS A 94 -5.54 -14.60 0.43
C HIS A 94 -5.65 -13.07 0.53
N ILE A 95 -5.13 -12.35 -0.46
CA ILE A 95 -5.22 -10.88 -0.54
C ILE A 95 -6.67 -10.43 -0.44
N ARG A 96 -7.59 -11.06 -1.18
CA ARG A 96 -9.02 -10.76 -1.11
C ARG A 96 -9.60 -11.01 0.29
N ASN A 97 -9.17 -12.04 1.00
CA ASN A 97 -9.69 -12.35 2.32
C ASN A 97 -9.23 -11.31 3.36
N ILE A 98 -7.97 -10.89 3.31
CA ILE A 98 -7.40 -9.94 4.29
C ILE A 98 -7.76 -8.48 3.98
N THR A 99 -8.07 -8.14 2.72
CA THR A 99 -8.51 -6.79 2.32
C THR A 99 -10.03 -6.64 2.23
N GLY A 100 -10.75 -7.74 1.95
CA GLY A 100 -12.19 -7.72 1.67
C GLY A 100 -13.06 -7.80 2.92
N LYS A 101 -12.53 -8.25 4.05
CA LYS A 101 -13.20 -8.07 5.34
C LYS A 101 -12.89 -6.68 5.86
N LEU A 102 -13.92 -5.85 6.07
CA LEU A 102 -13.89 -4.67 6.94
C LEU A 102 -13.66 -5.07 8.42
N GLN A 103 -12.77 -6.02 8.68
CA GLN A 103 -12.19 -6.21 10.00
C GLN A 103 -11.05 -5.20 10.06
N GLU A 104 -11.14 -4.28 11.02
CA GLU A 104 -10.28 -3.12 11.25
C GLU A 104 -8.78 -3.43 11.44
N LYS A 105 -8.34 -4.66 11.16
CA LYS A 105 -6.99 -5.12 11.48
C LYS A 105 -5.93 -4.49 10.57
N TYR A 106 -6.17 -4.37 9.25
CA TYR A 106 -5.19 -3.79 8.32
C TYR A 106 -5.85 -3.10 7.11
N LEU A 107 -5.59 -1.79 6.95
CA LEU A 107 -5.75 -1.07 5.68
C LEU A 107 -4.47 -1.26 4.86
N MET A 108 -4.47 -2.23 3.95
CA MET A 108 -3.31 -2.56 3.11
C MET A 108 -3.49 -2.05 1.68
N ASN A 109 -2.42 -1.47 1.12
CA ASN A 109 -2.31 -1.20 -0.31
C ASN A 109 -1.35 -2.21 -0.94
N VAL A 110 -1.75 -2.88 -2.02
CA VAL A 110 -0.86 -3.82 -2.72
C VAL A 110 -0.18 -3.08 -3.86
N MET A 111 1.15 -3.08 -3.87
CA MET A 111 1.94 -2.57 -4.99
C MET A 111 2.43 -3.75 -5.82
N LEU A 112 2.16 -3.73 -7.12
CA LEU A 112 2.66 -4.73 -8.04
C LEU A 112 4.00 -4.25 -8.60
N SER A 113 5.09 -4.98 -8.34
CA SER A 113 6.32 -4.82 -9.09
C SER A 113 6.39 -5.89 -10.17
N ILE A 114 6.90 -5.53 -11.33
CA ILE A 114 7.15 -6.47 -12.41
C ILE A 114 8.66 -6.47 -12.63
N GLY A 115 9.36 -7.47 -12.10
CA GLY A 115 10.78 -7.65 -12.38
C GLY A 115 11.04 -7.94 -13.87
N TYR A 116 12.23 -7.57 -14.35
CA TYR A 116 12.72 -7.79 -15.73
C TYR A 116 11.94 -7.06 -16.84
N VAL A 117 11.24 -5.98 -16.52
CA VAL A 117 10.61 -5.11 -17.51
C VAL A 117 10.94 -3.66 -17.14
N ASP A 118 11.45 -2.87 -18.08
CA ASP A 118 11.66 -1.43 -17.84
C ASP A 118 10.31 -0.79 -17.45
N ASP A 119 10.30 0.10 -16.45
CA ASP A 119 9.08 0.83 -16.02
C ASP A 119 8.31 1.42 -17.21
N LYS A 120 9.04 1.84 -18.24
CA LYS A 120 8.51 2.34 -19.51
C LYS A 120 7.66 1.31 -20.26
N ASP A 121 8.09 0.05 -20.29
CA ASP A 121 7.41 -1.04 -20.98
C ASP A 121 6.20 -1.53 -20.20
N VAL A 122 6.27 -1.58 -18.87
CA VAL A 122 5.10 -1.82 -18.00
C VAL A 122 4.05 -0.75 -18.21
N LEU A 123 4.47 0.52 -18.15
CA LEU A 123 3.58 1.67 -18.33
C LEU A 123 2.93 1.68 -19.71
N LYS A 124 3.72 1.40 -20.75
CA LYS A 124 3.24 1.28 -22.13
C LYS A 124 2.23 0.13 -22.26
N GLY A 125 2.51 -1.02 -21.68
CA GLY A 125 1.60 -2.18 -21.65
C GLY A 125 0.27 -1.86 -20.98
N ALA A 126 0.31 -1.26 -19.78
CA ALA A 126 -0.87 -0.85 -19.04
C ALA A 126 -1.72 0.17 -19.82
N ILE A 127 -1.11 1.20 -20.40
CA ILE A 127 -1.80 2.18 -21.25
C ILE A 127 -2.44 1.49 -22.46
N CYS A 128 -1.72 0.57 -23.11
CA CYS A 128 -2.21 -0.15 -24.29
C CYS A 128 -3.44 -1.01 -23.95
N TYR A 129 -3.39 -1.74 -22.83
CA TYR A 129 -4.51 -2.52 -22.32
C TYR A 129 -5.73 -1.65 -22.02
N LEU A 130 -5.55 -0.54 -21.30
CA LEU A 130 -6.65 0.36 -20.94
C LEU A 130 -7.31 0.97 -22.18
N LYS A 131 -6.52 1.38 -23.19
CA LYS A 131 -7.05 1.87 -24.46
C LYS A 131 -7.81 0.78 -25.23
N LYS A 132 -7.23 -0.41 -25.35
CA LYS A 132 -7.83 -1.56 -26.05
C LYS A 132 -9.19 -1.93 -25.47
N ASN A 133 -9.32 -1.89 -24.15
CA ASN A 133 -10.55 -2.24 -23.43
C ASN A 133 -11.47 -1.04 -23.15
N LYS A 134 -11.18 0.14 -23.71
CA LYS A 134 -11.97 1.38 -23.55
C LYS A 134 -12.10 1.90 -22.11
N TYR A 135 -11.13 1.62 -21.25
CA TYR A 135 -11.04 2.12 -19.87
C TYR A 135 -10.34 3.48 -19.77
N TYR A 136 -10.71 4.43 -20.65
CA TYR A 136 -10.03 5.73 -20.74
C TYR A 136 -10.04 6.54 -19.43
N HIS A 137 -11.10 6.39 -18.62
CA HIS A 137 -11.23 7.07 -17.34
C HIS A 137 -10.15 6.65 -16.32
N LEU A 138 -9.52 5.49 -16.49
CA LEU A 138 -8.45 5.01 -15.62
C LEU A 138 -7.07 5.57 -16.00
N LEU A 139 -6.89 6.05 -17.24
CA LEU A 139 -5.62 6.61 -17.71
C LEU A 139 -5.17 7.82 -16.86
N ARG A 140 -6.10 8.54 -16.23
CA ARG A 140 -5.79 9.70 -15.37
C ARG A 140 -5.06 9.35 -14.07
N TYR A 141 -5.03 8.07 -13.70
CA TYR A 141 -4.40 7.55 -12.49
C TYR A 141 -3.05 6.88 -12.76
N VAL A 142 -2.68 6.68 -14.03
CA VAL A 142 -1.45 6.01 -14.41
C VAL A 142 -0.27 7.00 -14.31
N GLY A 143 0.74 6.67 -13.49
CA GLY A 143 1.97 7.47 -13.34
C GLY A 143 1.85 8.73 -12.47
N LYS A 144 0.81 8.84 -11.65
CA LYS A 144 0.72 9.90 -10.64
C LYS A 144 1.25 9.41 -9.27
N PRO A 145 2.05 10.22 -8.55
CA PRO A 145 2.42 9.93 -7.17
C PRO A 145 1.21 10.01 -6.22
#